data_AF-A0A3D5B3H8-F1
#
_entry.id   AF-A0A3D5B3H8-F1
#
_cell.length_a   1.000
_cell.length_b   1.000
_cell.length_c   1.000
_cell.angle_alpha   90.00
_cell.angle_beta   90.00
_cell.angle_gamma   90.00
#
_symmetry.space_group_name_H-M   'P 1'
#
loop_
_entity.id
_entity.type
_entity.pdbx_description
1 polymer ?
#
loop_
_entity_poly.entity_id
_entity_poly.type
_entity_poly.pdbx_seq_one_letter_code
_entity_poly.pdbx_strand_id
1 'polypeptide(L)'
;SESVAQKGNGKDNAALVEKLSKVGSSDFEVQCFSDMSKQPLYLNASELNNMRRSLLVKLREKIVQTNTPNYYFDDPRVCCKDERKVCVPKKIAEVSATEEIATCAFADAFVLTPAKMEADLLHAMLRSAGEKKCYLRLPKIVRGKELSFFKDLLCSLDVGVYADNLYAVAFARQYNKPYIAGFGLNVFNSVTASLFADADHVCASVEYPFYGDLIYRAGKMPLMSFAHCPFSVVYPRECGSCKQEKDTIYYQNGNNRYKMLRRRSASCDFTLYEDKITYYPILEKRSCFYSLIGLTGSEKKEVITCISEEIGE
;
A
#
# COMPACT_ATOMS: atom_id res chain seq x y z
N SER A 1 -28.22 -7.12 -42.19
CA SER A 1 -28.85 -8.45 -42.07
C SER A 1 -28.91 -8.79 -40.60
N GLU A 2 -30.09 -8.61 -40.02
CA GLU A 2 -30.39 -8.92 -38.63
C GLU A 2 -30.21 -10.43 -38.38
N SER A 3 -29.33 -10.80 -37.45
CA SER A 3 -29.25 -12.18 -36.95
C SER A 3 -29.86 -12.24 -35.56
N VAL A 4 -31.04 -12.85 -35.51
CA VAL A 4 -31.86 -13.15 -34.35
C VAL A 4 -31.03 -13.80 -33.24
N ALA A 5 -30.91 -13.12 -32.11
CA ALA A 5 -30.43 -13.71 -30.86
C ALA A 5 -31.48 -14.71 -30.35
N GLN A 6 -31.20 -16.00 -30.49
CA GLN A 6 -32.01 -17.04 -29.85
C GLN A 6 -31.82 -16.94 -28.33
N LYS A 7 -32.92 -16.67 -27.62
CA LYS A 7 -33.02 -16.74 -26.16
C LYS A 7 -32.80 -18.19 -25.69
N GLY A 8 -31.57 -18.52 -25.28
CA GLY A 8 -31.31 -19.72 -24.49
C GLY A 8 -31.98 -19.62 -23.10
N ASN A 9 -32.42 -20.76 -22.56
CA ASN A 9 -33.07 -20.88 -21.25
C ASN A 9 -32.33 -20.06 -20.16
N GLY A 10 -33.01 -19.04 -19.62
CA GLY A 10 -32.40 -18.04 -18.73
C GLY A 10 -31.84 -18.55 -17.39
N LYS A 11 -32.09 -19.81 -17.00
CA LYS A 11 -31.56 -20.42 -15.77
C LYS A 11 -30.17 -21.04 -15.94
N ASP A 12 -29.87 -21.64 -17.09
CA ASP A 12 -28.61 -22.36 -17.31
C ASP A 12 -27.45 -21.41 -17.59
N ASN A 13 -27.71 -20.32 -18.35
CA ASN A 13 -26.73 -19.26 -18.58
C ASN A 13 -26.37 -18.50 -17.29
N ALA A 14 -27.33 -18.28 -16.40
CA ALA A 14 -27.06 -17.62 -15.12
C ALA A 14 -26.12 -18.46 -14.24
N ALA A 15 -26.32 -19.79 -14.18
CA ALA A 15 -25.45 -20.69 -13.43
C ALA A 15 -24.03 -20.78 -14.02
N LEU A 16 -23.92 -20.70 -15.35
CA LEU A 16 -22.64 -20.73 -16.06
C LEU A 16 -21.84 -19.45 -15.81
N VAL A 17 -22.50 -18.29 -15.90
CA VAL A 17 -21.93 -16.98 -15.54
C VAL A 17 -21.50 -16.97 -14.08
N GLU A 18 -22.34 -17.44 -13.15
CA GLU A 18 -22.00 -17.49 -11.73
C GLU A 18 -20.71 -18.30 -11.47
N LYS A 19 -20.52 -19.43 -12.17
CA LYS A 19 -19.32 -20.27 -12.01
C LYS A 19 -18.08 -19.65 -12.63
N LEU A 20 -18.19 -19.00 -13.78
CA LEU A 20 -17.06 -18.31 -14.42
C LEU A 20 -16.65 -17.04 -13.67
N SER A 21 -17.63 -16.30 -13.14
CA SER A 21 -17.43 -15.07 -12.35
C SER A 21 -16.85 -15.31 -10.96
N LYS A 22 -16.78 -16.58 -10.49
CA LYS A 22 -16.05 -16.96 -9.26
C LYS A 22 -14.52 -16.92 -9.48
N VAL A 23 -13.99 -15.73 -9.76
CA VAL A 23 -12.56 -15.46 -9.99
C VAL A 23 -11.77 -15.25 -8.69
N GLY A 24 -12.44 -15.27 -7.54
CA GLY A 24 -11.81 -15.32 -6.22
C GLY A 24 -10.92 -14.11 -5.93
N SER A 25 -9.67 -14.36 -5.53
CA SER A 25 -8.67 -13.33 -5.23
C SER A 25 -7.81 -12.93 -6.43
N SER A 26 -8.18 -13.32 -7.66
CA SER A 26 -7.41 -12.96 -8.87
C SER A 26 -7.46 -11.46 -9.17
N ASP A 27 -6.50 -11.00 -9.98
CA ASP A 27 -6.38 -9.61 -10.44
C ASP A 27 -7.38 -9.27 -11.59
N PHE A 28 -8.32 -10.17 -11.90
CA PHE A 28 -9.23 -10.08 -13.04
C PHE A 28 -10.70 -10.00 -12.59
N GLU A 29 -11.52 -9.31 -13.39
CA GLU A 29 -12.97 -9.31 -13.29
C GLU A 29 -13.61 -9.76 -14.60
N VAL A 30 -14.77 -10.42 -14.52
CA VAL A 30 -15.57 -10.78 -15.68
C VAL A 30 -16.56 -9.66 -15.94
N GLN A 31 -16.35 -8.88 -17.00
CA GLN A 31 -17.26 -7.77 -17.36
C GLN A 31 -18.45 -8.23 -18.19
N CYS A 32 -18.23 -9.14 -19.14
CA CYS A 32 -19.29 -9.66 -20.00
C CYS A 32 -19.05 -11.14 -20.31
N PHE A 33 -20.15 -11.84 -20.57
CA PHE A 33 -20.14 -13.21 -21.06
C PHE A 33 -21.08 -13.29 -22.27
N SER A 34 -20.57 -13.87 -23.35
CA SER A 34 -21.35 -14.18 -24.55
C SER A 34 -21.07 -15.62 -24.94
N ASP A 35 -22.13 -16.42 -25.06
CA ASP A 35 -22.03 -17.76 -25.63
C ASP A 35 -22.01 -17.64 -27.16
N MET A 36 -20.90 -18.08 -27.75
CA MET A 36 -20.69 -18.05 -29.21
C MET A 36 -20.86 -19.44 -29.83
N SER A 37 -21.29 -20.43 -29.06
CA SER A 37 -21.49 -21.79 -29.54
C SER A 37 -22.69 -21.88 -30.47
N LYS A 38 -22.51 -22.55 -31.61
CA LYS A 38 -23.59 -22.78 -32.60
C LYS A 38 -24.47 -23.98 -32.24
N GLN A 39 -24.11 -24.71 -31.19
CA GLN A 39 -24.76 -25.95 -30.75
C GLN A 39 -24.72 -26.04 -29.21
N PRO A 40 -25.70 -26.72 -28.60
CA PRO A 40 -25.74 -26.88 -27.15
C PRO A 40 -24.50 -27.63 -26.64
N LEU A 41 -23.73 -26.95 -25.78
CA LEU A 41 -22.53 -27.48 -25.14
C LEU A 41 -22.89 -28.09 -23.78
N TYR A 42 -22.54 -29.35 -23.59
CA TYR A 42 -22.54 -29.97 -22.28
C TYR A 42 -21.15 -29.86 -21.66
N LEU A 43 -21.01 -29.01 -20.65
CA LEU A 43 -19.80 -28.87 -19.86
C LEU A 43 -20.11 -29.20 -18.41
N ASN A 44 -19.32 -30.10 -17.81
CA ASN A 44 -19.48 -30.39 -16.41
C ASN A 44 -18.89 -29.25 -15.54
N ALA A 45 -19.32 -29.19 -14.28
CA ALA A 45 -18.89 -28.14 -13.36
C ALA A 45 -17.37 -28.11 -13.12
N SER A 46 -16.71 -29.27 -13.19
CA SER A 46 -15.28 -29.42 -12.98
C SER A 46 -14.48 -28.84 -14.15
N GLU A 47 -14.91 -29.13 -15.38
CA GLU A 47 -14.35 -28.61 -16.63
C GLU A 47 -14.43 -27.09 -16.68
N LEU A 48 -15.60 -26.51 -16.38
CA LEU A 48 -15.78 -25.06 -16.28
C LEU A 48 -14.83 -24.43 -15.24
N ASN A 49 -14.69 -25.06 -14.07
CA ASN A 49 -13.80 -24.57 -13.02
C ASN A 49 -12.32 -24.65 -13.43
N ASN A 50 -11.91 -25.72 -14.13
CA ASN A 50 -10.55 -25.90 -14.62
C ASN A 50 -10.24 -24.95 -15.77
N MET A 51 -11.16 -24.78 -16.72
CA MET A 51 -11.07 -23.78 -17.80
C MET A 51 -10.88 -22.38 -17.23
N ARG A 52 -11.73 -21.99 -16.27
CA ARG A 52 -11.60 -20.69 -15.59
C ARG A 52 -10.23 -20.53 -14.94
N ARG A 53 -9.76 -21.51 -14.17
CA ARG A 53 -8.44 -21.44 -13.51
C ARG A 53 -7.30 -21.33 -14.52
N SER A 54 -7.34 -22.14 -15.59
CA SER A 54 -6.34 -22.11 -16.66
C SER A 54 -6.34 -20.78 -17.40
N LEU A 55 -7.52 -20.21 -17.68
CA LEU A 55 -7.65 -18.90 -18.31
C LEU A 55 -7.02 -17.80 -17.45
N LEU A 56 -7.30 -17.77 -16.14
CA LEU A 56 -6.72 -16.78 -15.22
C LEU A 56 -5.19 -16.86 -15.17
N VAL A 57 -4.62 -18.07 -15.20
CA VAL A 57 -3.17 -18.28 -15.29
C VAL A 57 -2.61 -17.71 -16.59
N LYS A 58 -3.21 -18.08 -17.73
CA LYS A 58 -2.78 -17.59 -19.06
C LYS A 58 -2.89 -16.08 -19.20
N LEU A 59 -3.96 -15.47 -18.70
CA LEU A 59 -4.12 -14.02 -18.70
C LEU A 59 -3.02 -13.36 -17.88
N ARG A 60 -2.70 -13.91 -16.70
CA ARG A 60 -1.61 -13.41 -15.86
C ARG A 60 -0.27 -13.53 -16.54
N GLU A 61 0.04 -14.68 -17.12
CA GLU A 61 1.27 -14.91 -17.89
C GLU A 61 1.39 -13.91 -19.04
N LYS A 62 0.30 -13.67 -19.77
CA LYS A 62 0.30 -12.72 -20.88
C LYS A 62 0.53 -11.28 -20.42
N ILE A 63 -0.09 -10.86 -19.30
CA ILE A 63 0.17 -9.55 -18.70
C ILE A 63 1.63 -9.44 -18.27
N VAL A 64 2.16 -10.46 -17.58
CA VAL A 64 3.56 -10.50 -17.16
C VAL A 64 4.47 -10.41 -18.38
N GLN A 65 4.30 -11.26 -19.40
CA GLN A 65 5.12 -11.21 -20.62
C GLN A 65 5.06 -9.87 -21.34
N THR A 66 3.88 -9.25 -21.41
CA THR A 66 3.71 -7.95 -22.09
C THR A 66 4.40 -6.82 -21.33
N ASN A 67 4.40 -6.89 -20.00
CA ASN A 67 4.88 -5.81 -19.14
C ASN A 67 6.23 -6.09 -18.48
N THR A 68 6.83 -7.26 -18.68
CA THR A 68 8.17 -7.58 -18.17
C THR A 68 9.18 -6.93 -19.11
N PRO A 69 9.90 -5.90 -18.67
CA PRO A 69 10.93 -5.29 -19.49
C PRO A 69 12.08 -6.29 -19.69
N ASN A 70 12.65 -6.33 -20.88
CA ASN A 70 13.92 -7.02 -21.09
C ASN A 70 15.02 -6.13 -20.49
N TYR A 71 15.49 -6.49 -19.30
CA TYR A 71 16.63 -5.83 -18.69
C TYR A 71 17.92 -6.48 -19.19
N TYR A 72 18.80 -5.66 -19.75
CA TYR A 72 20.20 -6.02 -19.98
C TYR A 72 21.02 -5.25 -18.96
N PHE A 73 21.72 -5.98 -18.10
CA PHE A 73 22.65 -5.38 -17.15
C PHE A 73 24.03 -5.33 -17.81
N ASP A 74 24.42 -4.17 -18.32
CA ASP A 74 25.83 -3.90 -18.58
C ASP A 74 26.51 -3.69 -17.23
N ASP A 75 27.33 -4.67 -16.81
CA ASP A 75 28.13 -4.76 -15.57
C ASP A 75 27.45 -4.22 -14.28
N PRO A 76 27.12 -5.09 -13.29
CA PRO A 76 26.46 -4.69 -12.04
C PRO A 76 27.29 -3.74 -11.13
N ARG A 77 28.48 -3.30 -11.55
CA ARG A 77 29.36 -2.39 -10.83
C ARG A 77 29.30 -0.94 -11.31
N VAL A 78 28.24 -0.52 -12.00
CA VAL A 78 28.00 0.90 -12.19
C VAL A 78 27.58 1.50 -10.84
N CYS A 79 28.59 1.89 -10.06
CA CYS A 79 28.44 2.94 -9.06
C CYS A 79 28.02 4.20 -9.83
N CYS A 80 26.71 4.36 -10.04
CA CYS A 80 26.18 5.65 -10.46
C CYS A 80 26.70 6.64 -9.41
N LYS A 81 27.47 7.62 -9.86
CA LYS A 81 27.83 8.74 -8.99
C LYS A 81 26.53 9.28 -8.44
N ASP A 82 26.43 9.35 -7.11
CA ASP A 82 25.23 9.82 -6.45
C ASP A 82 25.16 11.34 -6.62
N GLU A 83 24.75 11.78 -7.82
CA GLU A 83 24.61 13.20 -8.19
C GLU A 83 23.29 13.79 -7.65
N ARG A 84 22.75 13.21 -6.56
CA ARG A 84 21.53 13.73 -5.95
C ARG A 84 21.79 15.13 -5.42
N LYS A 85 20.81 16.02 -5.64
CA LYS A 85 20.83 17.38 -5.10
C LYS A 85 21.10 17.31 -3.60
N VAL A 86 22.04 18.11 -3.14
CA VAL A 86 22.27 18.33 -1.71
C VAL A 86 20.98 18.93 -1.15
N CYS A 87 20.16 18.10 -0.51
CA CYS A 87 19.00 18.53 0.24
C CYS A 87 19.42 18.77 1.69
N VAL A 88 18.90 19.83 2.30
CA VAL A 88 18.97 19.98 3.76
C VAL A 88 18.25 18.79 4.38
N PRO A 89 18.89 18.00 5.27
CA PRO A 89 18.27 16.85 5.92
C PRO A 89 16.92 17.23 6.53
N LYS A 90 15.88 16.49 6.17
CA LYS A 90 14.53 16.67 6.72
C LYS A 90 14.19 15.59 7.73
N LYS A 91 13.35 15.93 8.69
CA LYS A 91 12.72 14.99 9.62
C LYS A 91 11.27 14.80 9.17
N ILE A 92 10.92 13.57 8.82
CA ILE A 92 9.59 13.22 8.36
C ILE A 92 8.95 12.31 9.40
N ALA A 93 7.81 12.72 9.95
CA ALA A 93 7.08 11.93 10.94
C ALA A 93 5.85 11.29 10.30
N GLU A 94 5.67 9.99 10.54
CA GLU A 94 4.43 9.29 10.19
C GLU A 94 3.49 9.23 11.39
N VAL A 95 2.27 9.70 11.17
CA VAL A 95 1.22 9.91 12.17
C VAL A 95 -0.12 9.33 11.72
N SER A 96 -0.95 8.97 12.68
CA SER A 96 -2.28 8.37 12.51
C SER A 96 -3.42 9.23 13.04
N ALA A 97 -3.13 10.28 13.81
CA ALA A 97 -4.13 11.14 14.42
C ALA A 97 -3.68 12.61 14.45
N THR A 98 -4.63 13.52 14.58
CA THR A 98 -4.40 14.98 14.56
C THR A 98 -3.51 15.42 15.72
N GLU A 99 -3.68 14.83 16.91
CA GLU A 99 -2.94 15.21 18.12
C GLU A 99 -1.45 14.86 18.02
N GLU A 100 -1.11 13.86 17.21
CA GLU A 100 0.27 13.43 16.98
C GLU A 100 1.05 14.45 16.16
N ILE A 101 0.38 15.20 15.27
CA ILE A 101 1.00 16.25 14.46
C ILE A 101 1.58 17.34 15.36
N ALA A 102 0.81 17.80 16.35
CA ALA A 102 1.27 18.79 17.32
C ALA A 102 2.42 18.27 18.18
N THR A 103 2.39 16.98 18.54
CA THR A 103 3.46 16.34 19.33
C THR A 103 4.76 16.21 18.53
N CYS A 104 4.66 16.08 17.20
CA CYS A 104 5.79 16.01 16.27
C CYS A 104 6.18 17.39 15.71
N ALA A 105 6.26 18.41 16.55
CA ALA A 105 6.64 19.77 16.13
C ALA A 105 8.00 19.82 15.41
N PHE A 106 8.93 18.93 15.78
CA PHE A 106 10.26 18.75 15.18
C PHE A 106 10.24 18.36 13.69
N ALA A 107 9.12 17.83 13.17
CA ALA A 107 9.03 17.30 11.82
C ALA A 107 8.86 18.42 10.79
N ASP A 108 9.61 18.34 9.69
CA ASP A 108 9.54 19.25 8.55
C ASP A 108 8.39 18.89 7.59
N ALA A 109 7.97 17.62 7.61
CA ALA A 109 6.87 17.09 6.81
C ALA A 109 6.22 15.88 7.50
N PHE A 110 5.00 15.55 7.09
CA PHE A 110 4.23 14.45 7.66
C PHE A 110 3.84 13.40 6.64
N VAL A 111 3.85 12.14 7.06
CA VAL A 111 3.15 11.04 6.38
C VAL A 111 1.90 10.72 7.17
N LEU A 112 0.74 10.84 6.52
CA LEU A 112 -0.56 10.61 7.11
C LEU A 112 -0.99 9.15 6.87
N THR A 113 -1.22 8.42 7.96
CA THR A 113 -1.66 7.03 7.94
C THR A 113 -2.81 6.86 8.95
N PRO A 114 -3.97 7.50 8.71
CA PRO A 114 -5.07 7.45 9.66
C PRO A 114 -5.63 6.03 9.77
N ALA A 115 -6.18 5.70 10.94
CA ALA A 115 -6.87 4.43 11.15
C ALA A 115 -8.14 4.32 10.28
N LYS A 116 -8.74 5.46 9.93
CA LYS A 116 -9.90 5.55 9.03
C LYS A 116 -9.61 6.58 7.93
N MET A 117 -9.76 6.17 6.68
CA MET A 117 -9.65 7.02 5.50
C MET A 117 -10.96 7.79 5.32
N GLU A 118 -11.16 8.81 6.15
CA GLU A 118 -12.31 9.70 6.12
C GLU A 118 -11.84 11.12 5.77
N ALA A 119 -12.55 11.79 4.86
CA ALA A 119 -12.16 13.11 4.36
C ALA A 119 -12.07 14.15 5.49
N ASP A 120 -13.03 14.16 6.42
CA ASP A 120 -13.06 15.11 7.54
C ASP A 120 -11.85 14.98 8.47
N LEU A 121 -11.45 13.74 8.78
CA LEU A 121 -10.25 13.47 9.57
C LEU A 121 -8.99 13.94 8.83
N LEU A 122 -8.88 13.63 7.54
CA LEU A 122 -7.75 14.07 6.73
C LEU A 122 -7.66 15.60 6.64
N HIS A 123 -8.78 16.29 6.45
CA HIS A 123 -8.82 17.75 6.50
C HIS A 123 -8.41 18.30 7.87
N ALA A 124 -8.81 17.66 8.98
CA ALA A 124 -8.38 18.06 10.31
C ALA A 124 -6.87 17.88 10.51
N MET A 125 -6.31 16.75 10.04
CA MET A 125 -4.87 16.49 10.06
C MET A 125 -4.10 17.52 9.23
N LEU A 126 -4.54 17.80 8.00
CA LEU A 126 -3.93 18.81 7.13
C LEU A 126 -3.95 20.21 7.77
N ARG A 127 -5.08 20.61 8.36
CA ARG A 127 -5.16 21.88 9.11
C ARG A 127 -4.17 21.94 10.26
N SER A 128 -4.02 20.84 11.00
CA SER A 128 -3.06 20.77 12.12
C SER A 128 -1.60 20.79 11.65
N ALA A 129 -1.31 20.31 10.44
CA ALA A 129 0.03 20.35 9.86
C ALA A 129 0.43 21.77 9.38
N GLY A 130 -0.55 22.65 9.17
CA GLY A 130 -0.32 24.03 8.70
C GLY A 130 0.27 24.03 7.29
N GLU A 131 1.37 24.76 7.10
CA GLU A 131 2.07 24.85 5.81
C GLU A 131 3.04 23.70 5.55
N LYS A 132 3.23 22.78 6.51
CA LYS A 132 4.13 21.65 6.35
C LYS A 132 3.58 20.68 5.30
N LYS A 133 4.46 20.19 4.41
CA LYS A 133 4.07 19.21 3.39
C LYS A 133 3.53 17.93 4.04
N CYS A 134 2.44 17.41 3.49
CA CYS A 134 1.86 16.12 3.88
C CYS A 134 1.83 15.13 2.72
N TYR A 135 2.04 13.85 3.03
CA TYR A 135 1.91 12.74 2.10
C TYR A 135 0.97 11.68 2.68
N LEU A 136 -0.02 11.24 1.91
CA LEU A 136 -0.94 10.19 2.34
C LEU A 136 -0.33 8.82 2.04
N ARG A 137 -0.18 7.97 3.06
CA ARG A 137 0.20 6.56 2.84
C ARG A 137 -1.02 5.78 2.39
N LEU A 138 -1.01 5.35 1.14
CA LEU A 138 -2.07 4.52 0.59
C LEU A 138 -1.99 3.09 1.15
N PRO A 139 -3.10 2.33 1.17
CA PRO A 139 -3.08 0.90 1.44
C PRO A 139 -2.08 0.14 0.57
N LYS A 140 -1.52 -0.97 1.04
CA LYS A 140 -0.65 -1.80 0.18
C LYS A 140 -1.44 -2.53 -0.90
N ILE A 141 -2.73 -2.75 -0.70
CA ILE A 141 -3.59 -3.50 -1.60
C ILE A 141 -4.86 -2.69 -1.81
N VAL A 142 -5.14 -2.33 -3.06
CA VAL A 142 -6.36 -1.62 -3.46
C VAL A 142 -6.99 -2.39 -4.61
N ARG A 143 -8.32 -2.60 -4.58
CA ARG A 143 -9.01 -3.42 -5.59
C ARG A 143 -10.27 -2.74 -6.12
N GLY A 144 -10.49 -2.88 -7.43
CA GLY A 144 -11.74 -2.50 -8.09
C GLY A 144 -12.20 -1.08 -7.74
N LYS A 145 -13.41 -0.97 -7.20
CA LYS A 145 -14.07 0.32 -6.84
C LYS A 145 -13.31 1.15 -5.79
N GLU A 146 -12.36 0.56 -5.08
CA GLU A 146 -11.56 1.31 -4.10
C GLU A 146 -10.53 2.23 -4.79
N LEU A 147 -10.14 1.93 -6.04
CA LEU A 147 -9.26 2.82 -6.81
C LEU A 147 -9.93 4.17 -7.11
N SER A 148 -11.23 4.19 -7.43
CA SER A 148 -11.95 5.45 -7.66
C SER A 148 -12.09 6.26 -6.37
N PHE A 149 -12.32 5.60 -5.23
CA PHE A 149 -12.33 6.27 -3.93
C PHE A 149 -11.00 6.99 -3.65
N PHE A 150 -9.87 6.31 -3.78
CA PHE A 150 -8.56 6.94 -3.54
C PHE A 150 -8.20 7.98 -4.60
N LYS A 151 -8.67 7.83 -5.84
CA LYS A 151 -8.53 8.85 -6.87
C LYS A 151 -9.24 10.14 -6.43
N ASP A 152 -10.52 10.04 -6.11
CA ASP A 152 -11.35 11.19 -5.74
C ASP A 152 -10.79 11.86 -4.49
N LEU A 153 -10.37 11.07 -3.50
CA LEU A 153 -9.75 11.54 -2.27
C LEU A 153 -8.44 12.29 -2.51
N LEU A 154 -7.53 11.76 -3.34
CA LEU A 154 -6.28 12.46 -3.66
C LEU A 154 -6.54 13.72 -4.49
N CYS A 155 -7.50 13.69 -5.41
CA CYS A 155 -7.85 14.87 -6.20
C CYS A 155 -8.50 15.97 -5.36
N SER A 156 -9.20 15.63 -4.28
CA SER A 156 -9.85 16.60 -3.39
C SER A 156 -8.92 17.18 -2.31
N LEU A 157 -7.73 16.61 -2.12
CA LEU A 157 -6.79 17.00 -1.06
C LEU A 157 -5.48 17.52 -1.66
N ASP A 158 -4.93 18.57 -1.04
CA ASP A 158 -3.56 19.02 -1.30
C ASP A 158 -2.59 18.16 -0.48
N VAL A 159 -2.34 16.96 -0.97
CA VAL A 159 -1.49 15.97 -0.33
C VAL A 159 -0.68 15.21 -1.39
N GLY A 160 0.57 14.91 -1.06
CA GLY A 160 1.38 13.96 -1.83
C GLY A 160 1.03 12.52 -1.50
N VAL A 161 1.77 11.57 -2.09
CA VAL A 161 1.62 10.13 -1.84
C VAL A 161 2.87 9.60 -1.15
N TYR A 162 2.68 8.80 -0.10
CA TYR A 162 3.76 7.95 0.41
C TYR A 162 3.60 6.55 -0.20
N ALA A 163 4.54 6.15 -1.04
CA ALA A 163 4.42 4.97 -1.88
C ALA A 163 5.31 3.82 -1.38
N ASP A 164 4.69 2.81 -0.77
CA ASP A 164 5.38 1.59 -0.31
C ASP A 164 5.42 0.46 -1.37
N ASN A 165 4.89 0.70 -2.56
CA ASN A 165 4.90 -0.26 -3.66
C ASN A 165 4.72 0.44 -5.01
N LEU A 166 4.90 -0.31 -6.10
CA LEU A 166 4.85 0.25 -7.45
C LEU A 166 3.47 0.77 -7.86
N TYR A 167 2.37 0.22 -7.31
CA TYR A 167 1.04 0.76 -7.65
C TYR A 167 0.90 2.18 -7.10
N ALA A 168 1.32 2.43 -5.86
CA ALA A 168 1.22 3.77 -5.27
C ALA A 168 2.11 4.78 -6.00
N VAL A 169 3.29 4.36 -6.48
CA VAL A 169 4.14 5.17 -7.38
C VAL A 169 3.42 5.48 -8.68
N ALA A 170 2.87 4.46 -9.35
CA ALA A 170 2.13 4.64 -10.60
C ALA A 170 0.90 5.55 -10.40
N PHE A 171 0.21 5.41 -9.27
CA PHE A 171 -0.94 6.22 -8.91
C PHE A 171 -0.55 7.69 -8.70
N ALA A 172 0.54 7.96 -7.99
CA ALA A 172 1.06 9.31 -7.80
C ALA A 172 1.42 9.96 -9.14
N ARG A 173 2.18 9.26 -10.00
CA ARG A 173 2.56 9.74 -11.34
C ARG A 173 1.35 9.99 -12.23
N GLN A 174 0.39 9.08 -12.26
CA GLN A 174 -0.82 9.19 -13.07
C GLN A 174 -1.63 10.45 -12.75
N TYR A 175 -1.67 10.85 -11.47
CA TYR A 175 -2.42 12.02 -11.02
C TYR A 175 -1.54 13.24 -10.71
N ASN A 176 -0.28 13.24 -11.18
CA ASN A 176 0.69 14.32 -10.98
C ASN A 176 0.81 14.76 -9.51
N LYS A 177 0.80 13.80 -8.59
CA LYS A 177 1.00 14.05 -7.15
C LYS A 177 2.48 13.91 -6.80
N PRO A 178 3.05 14.84 -5.99
CA PRO A 178 4.38 14.64 -5.42
C PRO A 178 4.36 13.38 -4.56
N TYR A 179 5.48 12.66 -4.50
CA TYR A 179 5.52 11.42 -3.73
C TYR A 179 6.86 11.15 -3.08
N ILE A 180 6.81 10.41 -1.97
CA ILE A 180 7.97 9.78 -1.36
C ILE A 180 7.98 8.32 -1.80
N ALA A 181 9.09 7.88 -2.38
CA ALA A 181 9.38 6.47 -2.57
C ALA A 181 9.70 5.85 -1.20
N GLY A 182 8.72 5.20 -0.59
CA GLY A 182 8.80 4.65 0.77
C GLY A 182 9.69 3.42 0.90
N PHE A 183 10.02 3.04 2.14
CA PHE A 183 10.93 1.92 2.40
C PHE A 183 10.38 0.58 1.90
N GLY A 184 9.06 0.44 1.74
CA GLY A 184 8.43 -0.76 1.17
C GLY A 184 8.83 -1.06 -0.27
N LEU A 185 9.38 -0.09 -1.01
CA LEU A 185 9.94 -0.30 -2.35
C LEU A 185 11.30 -1.02 -2.33
N ASN A 186 11.91 -1.14 -1.15
CA ASN A 186 13.18 -1.83 -0.93
C ASN A 186 14.28 -1.34 -1.88
N VAL A 187 14.60 -0.04 -1.83
CA VAL A 187 15.65 0.56 -2.66
C VAL A 187 17.02 0.24 -2.07
N PHE A 188 17.74 -0.71 -2.68
CA PHE A 188 19.00 -1.24 -2.13
C PHE A 188 20.21 -1.06 -3.07
N ASN A 189 20.05 -0.41 -4.22
CA ASN A 189 21.16 -0.05 -5.12
C ASN A 189 20.85 1.21 -5.95
N SER A 190 21.87 1.75 -6.61
CA SER A 190 21.77 2.96 -7.44
C SER A 190 20.81 2.81 -8.62
N VAL A 191 20.74 1.63 -9.24
CA VAL A 191 19.82 1.33 -10.34
C VAL A 191 18.37 1.46 -9.85
N THR A 192 18.02 0.82 -8.74
CA THR A 192 16.68 0.93 -8.14
C THR A 192 16.35 2.35 -7.68
N ALA A 193 17.32 3.09 -7.15
CA ALA A 193 17.11 4.49 -6.77
C ALA A 193 16.82 5.38 -7.98
N SER A 194 17.49 5.14 -9.12
CA SER A 194 17.28 5.92 -10.35
C SER A 194 15.86 5.78 -10.92
N LEU A 195 15.16 4.67 -10.64
CA LEU A 195 13.76 4.48 -11.05
C LEU A 195 12.79 5.45 -10.38
N PHE A 196 13.23 6.14 -9.32
CA PHE A 196 12.44 7.07 -8.53
C PHE A 196 13.08 8.46 -8.46
N ALA A 197 13.84 8.86 -9.49
CA ALA A 197 14.50 10.17 -9.56
C ALA A 197 13.52 11.36 -9.54
N ASP A 198 12.25 11.11 -9.86
CA ASP A 198 11.13 12.06 -9.81
C ASP A 198 10.43 12.13 -8.44
N ALA A 199 10.85 11.34 -7.45
CA ALA A 199 10.31 11.40 -6.09
C ALA A 199 10.86 12.62 -5.32
N ASP A 200 10.07 13.18 -4.40
CA ASP A 200 10.51 14.22 -3.47
C ASP A 200 11.60 13.68 -2.52
N HIS A 201 11.48 12.40 -2.13
CA HIS A 201 12.48 11.65 -1.36
C HIS A 201 12.43 10.16 -1.74
N VAL A 202 13.58 9.50 -1.66
CA VAL A 202 13.76 8.05 -1.83
C VAL A 202 14.24 7.46 -0.51
N CYS A 203 13.37 6.69 0.13
CA CYS A 203 13.69 5.96 1.34
C CYS A 203 14.51 4.72 1.00
N ALA A 204 15.70 4.62 1.58
CA ALA A 204 16.55 3.46 1.41
C ALA A 204 15.90 2.21 2.04
N SER A 205 16.29 1.05 1.52
CA SER A 205 16.06 -0.25 2.16
C SER A 205 16.52 -0.21 3.62
N VAL A 206 15.74 -0.84 4.49
CA VAL A 206 16.07 -0.94 5.92
C VAL A 206 17.22 -1.93 6.16
N GLU A 207 17.40 -2.89 5.25
CA GLU A 207 18.50 -3.85 5.25
C GLU A 207 19.79 -3.28 4.64
N TYR A 208 19.65 -2.33 3.71
CA TYR A 208 20.79 -1.69 3.02
C TYR A 208 20.59 -0.18 2.90
N PRO A 209 20.78 0.59 4.00
CA PRO A 209 20.38 1.99 4.10
C PRO A 209 21.34 2.96 3.38
N PHE A 210 21.96 2.53 2.28
CA PHE A 210 22.99 3.29 1.56
C PHE A 210 22.47 3.95 0.27
N TYR A 211 21.30 3.56 -0.24
CA TYR A 211 20.76 4.07 -1.50
C TYR A 211 19.41 4.75 -1.29
N GLY A 212 19.45 6.05 -1.01
CA GLY A 212 18.30 6.83 -0.57
C GLY A 212 18.77 8.11 0.10
N ASP A 213 18.02 9.20 -0.06
CA ASP A 213 18.25 10.43 0.70
C ASP A 213 17.44 10.46 2.01
N LEU A 214 16.51 9.51 2.18
CA LEU A 214 15.72 9.30 3.39
C LEU A 214 16.03 7.93 4.01
N ILE A 215 16.20 7.87 5.33
CA ILE A 215 16.41 6.63 6.08
C ILE A 215 15.28 6.39 7.07
N TYR A 216 14.81 5.14 7.19
CA TYR A 216 13.91 4.77 8.29
C TYR A 216 14.70 4.83 9.59
N ARG A 217 14.44 5.83 10.44
CA ARG A 217 15.23 6.11 11.64
C ARG A 217 14.69 5.41 12.88
N ALA A 218 13.38 5.50 13.11
CA ALA A 218 12.75 4.88 14.28
C ALA A 218 11.29 4.46 14.03
N GLY A 219 10.85 3.39 14.70
CA GLY A 219 9.45 2.96 14.73
C GLY A 219 9.30 1.44 14.80
N LYS A 220 8.04 0.96 14.78
CA LYS A 220 7.75 -0.48 14.68
C LYS A 220 7.72 -0.90 13.20
N MET A 221 8.48 -1.94 12.87
CA MET A 221 8.57 -2.42 11.48
C MET A 221 7.29 -3.18 11.09
N PRO A 222 6.63 -2.84 9.95
CA PRO A 222 5.56 -3.66 9.43
C PRO A 222 6.12 -4.96 8.87
N LEU A 223 5.70 -6.09 9.44
CA LEU A 223 6.17 -7.42 9.05
C LEU A 223 5.36 -8.01 7.90
N MET A 224 4.04 -7.76 7.89
CA MET A 224 3.14 -8.39 6.92
C MET A 224 1.89 -7.55 6.70
N SER A 225 1.38 -7.53 5.47
CA SER A 225 0.06 -6.99 5.15
C SER A 225 -0.85 -8.12 4.67
N PHE A 226 -2.10 -8.12 5.14
CA PHE A 226 -3.07 -9.16 4.80
C PHE A 226 -4.04 -8.66 3.73
N ALA A 227 -4.17 -9.45 2.66
CA ALA A 227 -5.15 -9.21 1.59
C ALA A 227 -6.59 -9.58 1.99
N HIS A 228 -6.77 -10.30 3.09
CA HIS A 228 -8.04 -10.82 3.53
C HIS A 228 -8.27 -10.49 5.01
N CYS A 229 -9.53 -10.25 5.36
CA CYS A 229 -9.91 -10.04 6.75
C CYS A 229 -9.65 -11.32 7.55
N PRO A 230 -8.76 -11.28 8.58
CA PRO A 230 -8.46 -12.46 9.39
C PRO A 230 -9.68 -12.93 10.19
N PHE A 231 -10.64 -12.04 10.44
CA PHE A 231 -11.89 -12.36 11.13
C PHE A 231 -12.94 -13.03 10.25
N SER A 232 -12.71 -13.16 8.94
CA SER A 232 -13.69 -13.75 8.04
C SER A 232 -13.95 -15.25 8.30
N VAL A 233 -13.13 -15.88 9.14
CA VAL A 233 -13.33 -17.25 9.63
C VAL A 233 -14.33 -17.32 10.79
N VAL A 234 -14.55 -16.21 11.50
CA VAL A 234 -15.45 -16.12 12.67
C VAL A 234 -16.72 -15.34 12.33
N TYR A 235 -16.58 -14.27 11.54
CA TYR A 235 -17.66 -13.37 11.16
C TYR A 235 -17.89 -13.38 9.65
N PRO A 236 -19.14 -13.21 9.19
CA PRO A 236 -19.43 -12.95 7.79
C PRO A 236 -18.64 -11.74 7.26
N ARG A 237 -18.26 -11.78 5.97
CA ARG A 237 -17.48 -10.71 5.31
C ARG A 237 -18.34 -9.50 4.94
N GLU A 238 -18.88 -8.82 5.93
CA GLU A 238 -19.67 -7.62 5.73
C GLU A 238 -18.95 -6.42 6.33
N CYS A 239 -18.20 -5.67 5.50
CA CYS A 239 -17.42 -4.53 6.01
C CYS A 239 -18.33 -3.37 6.48
N GLY A 240 -19.51 -3.19 5.87
CA GLY A 240 -20.46 -2.14 6.26
C GLY A 240 -21.17 -2.38 7.60
N SER A 241 -21.37 -3.64 7.99
CA SER A 241 -21.97 -4.09 9.25
C SER A 241 -20.94 -4.85 10.12
N CYS A 242 -19.66 -4.49 9.99
CA CYS A 242 -18.56 -5.26 10.56
C CYS A 242 -18.67 -5.36 12.09
N LYS A 243 -18.79 -6.59 12.61
CA LYS A 243 -18.87 -6.87 14.05
C LYS A 243 -17.55 -6.72 14.79
N GLN A 244 -16.44 -6.49 14.07
CA GLN A 244 -15.15 -6.26 14.70
C GLN A 244 -15.04 -4.81 15.16
N GLU A 245 -15.14 -4.60 16.47
CA GLU A 245 -15.05 -3.28 17.10
C GLU A 245 -13.61 -2.79 17.21
N LYS A 246 -12.67 -3.67 17.62
CA LYS A 246 -11.28 -3.29 17.89
C LYS A 246 -10.45 -3.17 16.61
N ASP A 247 -9.78 -2.03 16.47
CA ASP A 247 -8.84 -1.76 15.37
C ASP A 247 -7.39 -2.20 15.69
N THR A 248 -7.13 -2.62 16.92
CA THR A 248 -5.84 -3.18 17.35
C THR A 248 -6.05 -4.56 17.94
N ILE A 249 -5.22 -5.51 17.50
CA ILE A 249 -5.24 -6.90 17.94
C ILE A 249 -3.82 -7.29 18.33
N TYR A 250 -3.69 -8.00 19.45
CA TYR A 250 -2.41 -8.52 19.89
C TYR A 250 -2.37 -10.02 19.65
N TYR A 251 -1.26 -10.49 19.11
CA TYR A 251 -0.98 -11.89 18.86
C TYR A 251 0.30 -12.28 19.60
N GLN A 252 0.31 -13.44 20.24
CA GLN A 252 1.46 -13.96 20.95
C GLN A 252 1.82 -15.34 20.39
N ASN A 253 3.10 -15.53 20.05
CA ASN A 253 3.66 -16.81 19.65
C ASN A 253 4.91 -17.08 20.49
N GLY A 254 4.76 -17.94 21.51
CA GLY A 254 5.79 -18.14 22.53
C GLY A 254 6.11 -16.84 23.27
N ASN A 255 7.38 -16.42 23.22
CA ASN A 255 7.85 -15.18 23.83
C ASN A 255 7.69 -13.95 22.94
N ASN A 256 7.34 -14.13 21.66
CA ASN A 256 7.17 -13.02 20.74
C ASN A 256 5.73 -12.50 20.82
N ARG A 257 5.61 -11.18 20.91
CA ARG A 257 4.34 -10.46 20.81
C ARG A 257 4.33 -9.70 19.50
N TYR A 258 3.14 -9.57 18.93
CA TYR A 258 2.90 -8.85 17.68
C TYR A 258 1.65 -8.02 17.81
N LYS A 259 1.65 -6.89 17.10
CA LYS A 259 0.50 -5.98 17.06
C LYS A 259 -0.03 -5.92 15.65
N MET A 260 -1.28 -6.28 15.46
CA MET A 260 -1.98 -6.13 14.19
C MET A 260 -2.87 -4.90 14.25
N LEU A 261 -2.66 -3.98 13.32
CA LEU A 261 -3.47 -2.79 13.15
C LEU A 261 -4.41 -2.97 11.96
N ARG A 262 -5.67 -2.59 12.16
CA ARG A 262 -6.68 -2.45 11.12
C ARG A 262 -6.73 -1.00 10.66
N ARG A 263 -6.73 -0.79 9.35
CA ARG A 263 -7.07 0.47 8.70
C ARG A 263 -8.36 0.30 7.91
N ARG A 264 -9.22 1.30 7.93
CA ARG A 264 -10.53 1.28 7.27
C ARG A 264 -10.57 2.32 6.15
N SER A 265 -10.93 1.89 4.96
CA SER A 265 -11.23 2.73 3.79
C SER A 265 -12.55 2.25 3.18
N ALA A 266 -12.61 1.98 1.87
CA ALA A 266 -13.73 1.23 1.31
C ALA A 266 -13.68 -0.26 1.71
N SER A 267 -12.47 -0.78 1.95
CA SER A 267 -12.21 -2.10 2.53
C SER A 267 -11.40 -2.00 3.83
N CYS A 268 -10.99 -3.14 4.40
CA CYS A 268 -10.16 -3.17 5.60
C CYS A 268 -8.80 -3.77 5.30
N ASP A 269 -7.76 -3.00 5.60
CA ASP A 269 -6.38 -3.45 5.54
C ASP A 269 -5.87 -3.82 6.92
N PHE A 270 -5.16 -4.94 7.00
CA PHE A 270 -4.51 -5.36 8.23
C PHE A 270 -3.01 -5.40 8.02
N THR A 271 -2.26 -4.84 8.97
CA THR A 271 -0.80 -4.88 8.96
C THR A 271 -0.32 -5.39 10.31
N LEU A 272 0.49 -6.45 10.30
CA LEU A 272 1.19 -6.98 11.46
C LEU A 272 2.47 -6.20 11.65
N TYR A 273 2.72 -5.77 12.87
CA TYR A 273 3.92 -5.07 13.29
C TYR A 273 4.68 -5.91 14.31
N GLU A 274 6.00 -5.76 14.27
CA GLU A 274 6.90 -6.17 15.35
C GLU A 274 6.52 -5.43 16.64
N ASP A 275 6.73 -6.04 17.80
CA ASP A 275 6.42 -5.37 19.08
C ASP A 275 7.55 -4.43 19.54
N LYS A 276 8.77 -4.60 19.02
CA LYS A 276 9.93 -3.78 19.38
C LYS A 276 10.04 -2.55 18.49
N ILE A 277 10.43 -1.43 19.11
CA ILE A 277 10.88 -0.25 18.38
C ILE A 277 12.26 -0.55 17.80
N THR A 278 12.42 -0.30 16.51
CA THR A 278 13.71 -0.43 15.83
C THR A 278 14.30 0.96 15.63
N TYR A 279 15.59 1.12 15.97
CA TYR A 279 16.35 2.34 15.80
C TYR A 279 17.51 2.07 14.85
N TYR A 280 17.56 2.79 13.73
CA TYR A 280 18.66 2.71 12.76
C TYR A 280 19.66 3.85 12.98
N PRO A 281 20.95 3.65 12.65
CA PRO A 281 21.96 4.69 12.82
C PRO A 281 21.64 5.92 11.96
N ILE A 282 21.96 7.11 12.48
CA ILE A 282 21.93 8.34 11.69
C ILE A 282 23.07 8.27 10.69
N LEU A 283 22.75 8.52 9.42
CA LEU A 283 23.74 8.69 8.37
C LEU A 283 23.83 10.19 8.07
N GLU A 284 25.03 10.75 8.21
CA GLU A 284 25.27 12.17 7.98
C GLU A 284 24.70 12.61 6.62
N LYS A 285 24.12 13.81 6.60
CA LYS A 285 23.53 14.45 5.41
C LYS A 285 22.32 13.72 4.82
N ARG A 286 21.66 12.83 5.57
CA ARG A 286 20.40 12.18 5.14
C ARG A 286 19.22 12.63 5.97
N SER A 287 18.07 12.66 5.32
CA SER A 287 16.77 12.87 5.96
C SER A 287 16.38 11.63 6.79
N CYS A 288 15.63 11.83 7.86
CA CYS A 288 15.19 10.77 8.77
C CYS A 288 13.67 10.61 8.73
N PHE A 289 13.21 9.37 8.65
CA PHE A 289 11.80 8.99 8.72
C PHE A 289 11.50 8.32 10.07
N TYR A 290 10.55 8.86 10.81
CA TYR A 290 10.14 8.39 12.12
C TYR A 290 8.69 7.93 12.07
N SER A 291 8.41 6.66 12.36
CA SER A 291 7.06 6.11 12.34
C SER A 291 6.49 5.95 13.74
N LEU A 292 5.42 6.68 14.03
CA LEU A 292 4.66 6.54 15.28
C LEU A 292 3.56 5.47 15.20
N ILE A 293 3.43 4.81 14.04
CA ILE A 293 2.39 3.82 13.81
C ILE A 293 2.64 2.58 14.67
N GLY A 294 1.59 2.13 15.36
CA GLY A 294 1.66 0.97 16.24
C GLY A 294 2.29 1.25 17.60
N LEU A 295 2.84 2.43 17.84
CA LEU A 295 3.37 2.81 19.15
C LEU A 295 2.24 3.11 20.15
N THR A 296 2.46 2.75 21.41
CA THR A 296 1.68 3.16 22.58
C THR A 296 2.05 4.59 22.99
N GLY A 297 1.28 5.20 23.89
CA GLY A 297 1.56 6.56 24.35
C GLY A 297 2.94 6.71 25.03
N SER A 298 3.40 5.69 25.76
CA SER A 298 4.74 5.68 26.37
C SER A 298 5.84 5.52 25.32
N GLU A 299 5.66 4.62 24.36
CA GLU A 299 6.62 4.40 23.27
C GLU A 299 6.76 5.64 22.37
N LYS A 300 5.66 6.36 22.11
CA LYS A 300 5.72 7.63 21.37
C LYS A 300 6.58 8.65 22.09
N LYS A 301 6.40 8.80 23.41
CA LYS A 301 7.20 9.71 24.23
C LYS A 301 8.68 9.33 24.18
N GLU A 302 9.00 8.03 24.32
CA GLU A 302 10.37 7.53 24.21
C GLU A 302 11.02 7.91 22.86
N VAL A 303 10.33 7.63 21.75
CA VAL A 303 10.83 7.98 20.41
C VAL A 303 11.02 9.49 20.25
N ILE A 304 10.07 10.29 20.74
CA ILE A 304 10.16 11.76 20.67
C ILE A 304 11.31 12.30 21.52
N THR A 305 11.51 11.77 22.73
CA THR A 305 12.65 12.15 23.58
C THR A 305 13.98 11.81 22.91
N CYS A 306 14.10 10.61 22.34
CA CYS A 306 15.28 10.21 21.58
C CYS A 306 15.56 11.18 20.41
N ILE A 307 14.51 11.64 19.73
CA ILE A 307 14.62 12.63 18.65
C ILE A 307 15.10 14.00 19.18
N SER A 308 14.55 14.49 20.29
CA SER A 308 15.00 15.76 20.89
C SER A 308 16.48 15.72 21.26
N GLU A 309 16.93 14.62 21.89
CA GLU A 309 18.35 14.39 22.22
C GLU A 309 19.25 14.38 20.96
N GLU A 310 18.78 13.79 19.85
CA GLU A 310 19.49 13.78 18.57
C GLU A 310 19.64 15.18 17.94
N ILE A 311 18.65 16.05 18.17
CA ILE A 311 18.59 17.40 17.60
C ILE A 311 19.35 18.41 18.47
N GLY A 312 19.64 18.06 19.72
CA GLY A 312 20.22 18.97 20.70
C GLY A 312 19.21 19.99 21.24
N GLU A 313 17.93 19.60 21.29
CA GLU A 313 16.82 20.35 21.89
C GLU A 313 16.46 19.82 23.29
#